data_AF-A0A948JJR5-F1
#
_entry.id   AF-A0A948JJR5-F1
#
_cell.length_a   1.000
_cell.length_b   1.000
_cell.length_c   1.000
_cell.angle_alpha   90.00
_cell.angle_beta   90.00
_cell.angle_gamma   90.00
#
_symmetry.space_group_name_H-M   'P 1'
#
loop_
_entity.id
_entity.type
_entity.pdbx_description
1 polymer ?
#
loop_
_entity_poly.entity_id
_entity_poly.type
_entity_poly.pdbx_seq_one_letter_code
_entity_poly.pdbx_strand_id
1 'polypeptide(L)'
;MKLERKSDTVSIVGFSQLTRDLVPWHIDDMEVWSLNERYKHGHLKRWDRWFQMHPYTNCMRENNQNDPDHPAWLKKKHKFPIYMMEKFPDVPSSVRFPIEDITKFLGRRYYMSGFAFMMAMAMYMEFKTIGIYGFDMANDTEYGRQRPNAEWLIGFAEGRGIKIEVPPISRLMKGMVYCYDSIMTGFRQQLEFRQKGLAANMDESLGKFHEAKGRAELLKNLQKEYQFLVGDKIAPIKELEDPAMREAKTQGAVVNTVNGAIQELAYIIDNYDFFGEESRNVEETK
;
A
#
# COMPACT_ATOMS: atom_id res chain seq x y z
N MET A 1 -10.98 -17.78 -28.67
CA MET A 1 -12.20 -17.25 -28.02
C MET A 1 -12.31 -15.81 -28.43
N LYS A 2 -13.41 -15.39 -29.07
CA LYS A 2 -13.61 -13.96 -29.37
C LYS A 2 -13.85 -13.23 -28.05
N LEU A 3 -13.08 -12.17 -27.81
CA LEU A 3 -13.26 -11.30 -26.65
C LEU A 3 -14.36 -10.30 -27.00
N GLU A 4 -15.61 -10.71 -26.82
CA GLU A 4 -16.76 -9.82 -27.05
C GLU A 4 -17.16 -9.16 -25.74
N ARG A 5 -17.35 -7.83 -25.78
CA ARG A 5 -17.92 -7.06 -24.67
C ARG A 5 -19.44 -7.17 -24.68
N LYS A 6 -20.05 -7.25 -23.49
CA LYS A 6 -21.51 -7.26 -23.29
C LYS A 6 -22.13 -5.86 -23.26
N SER A 7 -21.30 -4.86 -22.98
CA SER A 7 -21.68 -3.45 -22.83
C SER A 7 -20.52 -2.58 -23.32
N ASP A 8 -20.79 -1.30 -23.60
CA ASP A 8 -19.75 -0.32 -23.89
C ASP A 8 -19.05 0.20 -22.61
N THR A 9 -19.59 -0.10 -21.43
CA THR A 9 -19.02 0.31 -20.13
C THR A 9 -18.51 -0.89 -19.33
N VAL A 10 -17.37 -0.73 -18.66
CA VAL A 10 -16.87 -1.68 -17.67
C VAL A 10 -16.47 -0.97 -16.38
N SER A 11 -16.88 -1.52 -15.23
CA SER A 11 -16.36 -1.15 -13.91
C SER A 11 -15.35 -2.19 -13.44
N ILE A 12 -14.11 -1.77 -13.21
CA ILE A 12 -13.08 -2.60 -12.57
C ILE A 12 -13.04 -2.31 -11.07
N VAL A 13 -13.12 -3.36 -10.26
CA VAL A 13 -13.32 -3.25 -8.80
C VAL A 13 -12.24 -3.98 -8.03
N GLY A 14 -11.48 -3.22 -7.23
CA GLY A 14 -10.33 -3.65 -6.46
C GLY A 14 -10.59 -3.82 -4.96
N PHE A 15 -9.63 -3.37 -4.15
CA PHE A 15 -9.53 -3.71 -2.73
C PHE A 15 -9.87 -2.58 -1.78
N SER A 16 -9.58 -1.33 -2.16
CA SER A 16 -9.61 -0.21 -1.23
C SER A 16 -11.02 0.18 -0.82
N GLN A 17 -11.22 0.35 0.49
CA GLN A 17 -12.50 0.76 1.07
C GLN A 17 -12.88 2.20 0.68
N LEU A 18 -11.90 3.02 0.31
CA LEU A 18 -12.14 4.43 -0.04
C LEU A 18 -13.11 4.58 -1.22
N THR A 19 -12.99 3.69 -2.20
CA THR A 19 -13.68 3.82 -3.49
C THR A 19 -14.44 2.57 -3.93
N ARG A 20 -14.19 1.38 -3.36
CA ARG A 20 -14.81 0.13 -3.81
C ARG A 20 -16.34 0.10 -3.65
N ASP A 21 -16.88 0.86 -2.70
CA ASP A 21 -18.32 0.87 -2.39
C ASP A 21 -19.08 1.91 -3.23
N LEU A 22 -18.37 2.66 -4.10
CA LEU A 22 -18.91 3.70 -4.98
C LEU A 22 -19.23 3.20 -6.39
N VAL A 23 -19.15 1.89 -6.63
CA VAL A 23 -19.54 1.28 -7.91
C VAL A 23 -21.01 1.61 -8.20
N PRO A 24 -21.37 2.09 -9.41
CA PRO A 24 -22.71 2.55 -9.74
C PRO A 24 -23.64 1.37 -10.03
N TRP A 25 -23.99 0.60 -9.00
CA TRP A 25 -24.82 -0.61 -9.12
C TRP A 25 -26.24 -0.38 -9.67
N HIS A 26 -26.67 0.87 -9.81
CA HIS A 26 -27.93 1.23 -10.46
C HIS A 26 -27.85 1.18 -12.00
N ILE A 27 -26.65 1.04 -12.56
CA ILE A 27 -26.41 0.87 -14.00
C ILE A 27 -26.30 -0.63 -14.30
N ASP A 28 -27.32 -1.18 -14.96
CA ASP A 28 -27.33 -2.60 -15.35
C ASP A 28 -26.51 -2.85 -16.63
N ASP A 29 -26.49 -1.89 -17.56
CA ASP A 29 -25.71 -1.94 -18.80
C ASP A 29 -24.26 -1.53 -18.56
N MET A 30 -23.54 -2.38 -17.80
CA MET A 30 -22.09 -2.34 -17.68
C MET A 30 -21.57 -3.74 -17.36
N GLU A 31 -20.36 -4.07 -17.79
CA GLU A 31 -19.64 -5.21 -17.24
C GLU A 31 -19.02 -4.85 -15.87
N VAL A 32 -18.91 -5.83 -14.97
CA VAL A 32 -18.18 -5.66 -13.70
C VAL A 32 -17.07 -6.68 -13.60
N TRP A 33 -15.82 -6.22 -13.43
CA TRP A 33 -14.65 -7.08 -13.34
C TRP A 33 -14.00 -6.95 -11.97
N SER A 34 -13.52 -8.06 -11.42
CA SER A 34 -12.71 -8.05 -10.19
C SER A 34 -11.67 -9.18 -10.22
N LEU A 35 -10.92 -9.33 -9.13
CA LEU A 35 -9.71 -10.13 -9.12
C LEU A 35 -9.40 -10.81 -7.78
N ASN A 36 -8.59 -11.86 -7.86
CA ASN A 36 -8.03 -12.58 -6.72
C ASN A 36 -9.13 -13.08 -5.74
N GLU A 37 -8.95 -12.92 -4.43
CA GLU A 37 -9.88 -13.37 -3.39
C GLU A 37 -11.08 -12.42 -3.18
N ARG A 38 -11.35 -11.48 -4.11
CA ARG A 38 -12.36 -10.43 -3.89
C ARG A 38 -13.79 -10.90 -3.77
N TYR A 39 -14.12 -12.09 -4.27
CA TYR A 39 -15.48 -12.65 -4.20
C TYR A 39 -15.96 -12.83 -2.75
N LYS A 40 -15.04 -12.86 -1.78
CA LYS A 40 -15.34 -13.02 -0.34
C LYS A 40 -16.02 -11.81 0.28
N HIS A 41 -15.94 -10.65 -0.35
CA HIS A 41 -16.43 -9.40 0.23
C HIS A 41 -17.79 -9.01 -0.34
N GLY A 42 -18.76 -8.70 0.53
CA GLY A 42 -20.14 -8.42 0.17
C GLY A 42 -20.42 -7.14 -0.63
N HIS A 43 -19.41 -6.34 -0.94
CA HIS A 43 -19.57 -5.12 -1.75
C HIS A 43 -19.81 -5.43 -3.24
N LEU A 44 -19.33 -6.57 -3.73
CA LEU A 44 -19.55 -7.01 -5.11
C LEU A 44 -20.93 -7.68 -5.23
N LYS A 45 -21.85 -7.06 -5.98
CA LYS A 45 -23.19 -7.62 -6.23
C LYS A 45 -23.25 -8.58 -7.42
N ARG A 46 -22.36 -8.38 -8.40
CA ARG A 46 -22.21 -9.20 -9.61
C ARG A 46 -20.81 -9.02 -10.21
N TRP A 47 -20.42 -9.94 -11.09
CA TRP A 47 -19.25 -9.80 -11.94
C TRP A 47 -19.39 -10.62 -13.22
N ASP A 48 -18.81 -10.12 -14.29
CA ASP A 48 -18.85 -10.69 -15.64
C ASP A 48 -17.57 -11.41 -16.01
N ARG A 49 -16.43 -10.99 -15.42
CA ARG A 49 -15.10 -11.55 -15.65
C ARG A 49 -14.27 -11.48 -14.37
N TRP A 50 -13.44 -12.50 -14.18
CA TRP A 50 -12.55 -12.57 -13.03
C TRP A 50 -11.10 -12.64 -13.46
N PHE A 51 -10.20 -12.02 -12.69
CA PHE A 51 -8.77 -12.01 -12.98
C PHE A 51 -7.99 -12.67 -11.85
N GLN A 52 -7.19 -13.68 -12.17
CA GLN A 52 -6.31 -14.38 -11.26
C GLN A 52 -4.92 -14.47 -11.90
N MET A 53 -4.19 -13.35 -11.84
CA MET A 53 -2.89 -13.20 -12.52
C MET A 53 -1.69 -13.65 -11.66
N HIS A 54 -1.92 -14.00 -10.39
CA HIS A 54 -0.88 -14.61 -9.57
C HIS A 54 -0.41 -15.94 -10.17
N PRO A 55 0.88 -16.31 -9.98
CA PRO A 55 1.36 -17.63 -10.34
C PRO A 55 0.48 -18.73 -9.74
N TYR A 56 0.28 -19.81 -10.48
CA TYR A 56 -0.59 -20.92 -10.08
C TYR A 56 -0.23 -21.48 -8.68
N THR A 57 1.07 -21.62 -8.41
CA THR A 57 1.57 -22.09 -7.09
C THR A 57 1.19 -21.16 -5.94
N ASN A 58 0.97 -19.87 -6.21
CA ASN A 58 0.57 -18.90 -5.18
C ASN A 58 -0.95 -18.93 -4.97
N CYS A 59 -1.76 -18.93 -6.03
CA CYS A 59 -3.22 -18.91 -5.87
C CYS A 59 -3.81 -20.27 -5.45
N MET A 60 -3.09 -21.38 -5.64
CA MET A 60 -3.53 -22.73 -5.28
C MET A 60 -2.90 -23.26 -3.98
N ARG A 61 -2.15 -22.44 -3.25
CA ARG A 61 -1.54 -22.85 -1.96
C ARG A 61 -2.63 -23.11 -0.91
N GLU A 62 -2.50 -24.21 -0.18
CA GLU A 62 -3.46 -24.59 0.87
C GLU A 62 -3.42 -23.61 2.06
N ASN A 63 -2.24 -23.05 2.36
CA ASN A 63 -2.04 -22.07 3.44
C ASN A 63 -2.20 -20.63 2.95
N ASN A 64 -3.24 -20.33 2.16
CA ASN A 64 -3.49 -18.95 1.75
C ASN A 64 -4.03 -18.12 2.93
N GLN A 65 -3.18 -17.26 3.50
CA GLN A 65 -3.54 -16.43 4.65
C GLN A 65 -4.69 -15.45 4.37
N ASN A 66 -4.89 -15.06 3.11
CA ASN A 66 -5.99 -14.17 2.72
C ASN A 66 -7.33 -14.93 2.68
N ASP A 67 -7.33 -16.12 2.08
CA ASP A 67 -8.49 -16.99 2.03
C ASP A 67 -8.10 -18.46 1.79
N PRO A 68 -8.16 -19.33 2.82
CA PRO A 68 -7.88 -20.76 2.67
C PRO A 68 -8.80 -21.47 1.66
N ASP A 69 -10.01 -20.95 1.46
CA ASP A 69 -11.00 -21.52 0.53
C ASP A 69 -10.79 -21.11 -0.93
N HIS A 70 -9.81 -20.24 -1.23
CA HIS A 70 -9.57 -19.73 -2.58
C HIS A 70 -9.29 -20.81 -3.63
N PRO A 71 -8.42 -21.81 -3.37
CA PRO A 71 -8.21 -22.90 -4.32
C PRO A 71 -9.51 -23.69 -4.58
N ALA A 72 -10.32 -23.92 -3.55
CA ALA A 72 -11.60 -24.60 -3.68
C ALA A 72 -12.61 -23.78 -4.48
N TRP A 73 -12.60 -22.46 -4.35
CA TRP A 73 -13.41 -21.55 -5.16
C TRP A 73 -13.00 -21.57 -6.64
N LEU A 74 -11.69 -21.52 -6.94
CA LEU A 74 -11.17 -21.58 -8.31
C LEU A 74 -11.54 -22.90 -9.01
N LYS A 75 -11.51 -24.03 -8.29
CA LYS A 75 -11.86 -25.36 -8.83
C LYS A 75 -13.36 -25.52 -9.16
N LYS A 76 -14.23 -24.61 -8.72
CA LYS A 76 -15.66 -24.65 -9.08
C LYS A 76 -15.86 -24.23 -10.54
N LYS A 77 -16.90 -24.78 -11.16
CA LYS A 77 -17.36 -24.30 -12.47
C LYS A 77 -18.14 -22.99 -12.30
N HIS A 78 -17.65 -21.93 -12.92
CA HIS A 78 -18.24 -20.60 -12.93
C HIS A 78 -18.89 -20.28 -14.29
N LYS A 79 -19.90 -19.42 -14.27
CA LYS A 79 -20.60 -18.93 -15.48
C LYS A 79 -19.83 -17.84 -16.24
N PHE A 80 -18.72 -17.39 -15.70
CA PHE A 80 -17.86 -16.33 -16.22
C PHE A 80 -16.43 -16.88 -16.40
N PRO A 81 -15.63 -16.29 -17.30
CA PRO A 81 -14.22 -16.65 -17.46
C PRO A 81 -13.39 -16.15 -16.28
N ILE A 82 -12.40 -16.96 -15.87
CA ILE A 82 -11.32 -16.59 -14.96
C ILE A 82 -10.04 -16.47 -15.78
N TYR A 83 -9.58 -15.24 -16.00
CA TYR A 83 -8.34 -14.99 -16.72
C TYR A 83 -7.14 -15.32 -15.85
N MET A 84 -6.28 -16.19 -16.36
CA MET A 84 -5.05 -16.65 -15.70
C MET A 84 -3.87 -16.62 -16.67
N MET A 85 -2.66 -16.81 -16.16
CA MET A 85 -1.44 -16.88 -16.98
C MET A 85 -1.52 -17.99 -18.04
N GLU A 86 -2.12 -19.13 -17.70
CA GLU A 86 -2.34 -20.27 -18.57
C GLU A 86 -3.74 -20.85 -18.32
N LYS A 87 -4.19 -21.74 -19.21
CA LYS A 87 -5.39 -22.55 -18.94
C LYS A 87 -5.01 -23.73 -18.04
N PHE A 88 -5.70 -23.89 -16.93
CA PHE A 88 -5.45 -24.95 -15.96
C PHE A 88 -6.58 -26.00 -15.98
N PRO A 89 -6.27 -27.30 -16.13
CA PRO A 89 -7.29 -28.36 -16.22
C PRO A 89 -8.22 -28.47 -15.02
N ASP A 90 -7.73 -28.17 -13.82
CA ASP A 90 -8.48 -28.28 -12.56
C ASP A 90 -9.21 -27.00 -12.16
N VAL A 91 -9.02 -25.90 -12.92
CA VAL A 91 -9.79 -24.66 -12.82
C VAL A 91 -10.70 -24.59 -14.05
N PRO A 92 -11.94 -25.13 -14.00
CA PRO A 92 -12.74 -25.40 -15.21
C PRO A 92 -13.09 -24.14 -16.00
N SER A 93 -13.19 -23.00 -15.31
CA SER A 93 -13.49 -21.70 -15.90
C SER A 93 -12.25 -20.88 -16.25
N SER A 94 -11.04 -21.44 -16.14
CA SER A 94 -9.81 -20.75 -16.50
C SER A 94 -9.71 -20.53 -18.00
N VAL A 95 -9.30 -19.31 -18.36
CA VAL A 95 -8.98 -18.89 -19.73
C VAL A 95 -7.60 -18.25 -19.70
N ARG A 96 -6.73 -18.66 -20.62
CA ARG A 96 -5.42 -18.03 -20.79
C ARG A 96 -5.62 -16.56 -21.17
N PHE A 97 -5.02 -15.68 -20.38
CA PHE A 97 -4.99 -14.25 -20.68
C PHE A 97 -4.21 -14.03 -21.99
N PRO A 98 -4.75 -13.27 -22.97
CA PRO A 98 -4.13 -13.08 -24.28
C PRO A 98 -3.00 -12.04 -24.22
N ILE A 99 -1.95 -12.36 -23.45
CA ILE A 99 -0.88 -11.42 -23.12
C ILE A 99 -0.11 -10.97 -24.37
N GLU A 100 0.09 -11.85 -25.35
CA GLU A 100 0.83 -11.54 -26.57
C GLU A 100 0.10 -10.48 -27.41
N ASP A 101 -1.21 -10.68 -27.64
CA ASP A 101 -2.03 -9.77 -28.44
C ASP A 101 -2.20 -8.41 -27.76
N ILE A 102 -2.46 -8.41 -26.45
CA ILE A 102 -2.62 -7.18 -25.66
C ILE A 102 -1.29 -6.43 -25.57
N THR A 103 -0.16 -7.13 -25.41
CA THR A 103 1.17 -6.51 -25.40
C THR A 103 1.50 -5.88 -26.75
N LYS A 104 1.15 -6.55 -27.85
CA LYS A 104 1.30 -6.00 -29.20
C LYS A 104 0.44 -4.75 -29.39
N PHE A 105 -0.80 -4.77 -28.91
CA PHE A 105 -1.71 -3.64 -28.93
C PHE A 105 -1.19 -2.43 -28.14
N LEU A 106 -0.67 -2.66 -26.93
CA LEU A 106 -0.07 -1.61 -26.10
C LEU A 106 1.27 -1.09 -26.67
N GLY A 107 1.89 -1.83 -27.58
CA GLY A 107 3.22 -1.54 -28.11
C GLY A 107 4.36 -1.75 -27.11
N ARG A 108 4.07 -2.25 -25.90
CA ARG A 108 5.07 -2.56 -24.86
C ARG A 108 4.55 -3.54 -23.83
N ARG A 109 5.46 -4.30 -23.22
CA ARG A 109 5.16 -5.19 -22.09
C ARG A 109 5.36 -4.43 -20.78
N TYR A 110 4.32 -3.74 -20.31
CA TYR A 110 4.36 -2.96 -19.08
C TYR A 110 3.15 -3.23 -18.19
N TYR A 111 3.26 -4.25 -17.34
CA TYR A 111 2.23 -4.69 -16.41
C TYR A 111 2.84 -4.85 -15.02
N MET A 112 2.39 -4.06 -14.05
CA MET A 112 2.94 -4.08 -12.68
C MET A 112 1.94 -4.55 -11.62
N SER A 113 0.70 -4.84 -12.00
CA SER A 113 -0.36 -5.24 -11.07
C SER A 113 -1.51 -5.96 -11.78
N GLY A 114 -2.42 -6.59 -11.01
CA GLY A 114 -3.66 -7.14 -11.55
C GLY A 114 -4.53 -6.08 -12.23
N PHE A 115 -4.53 -4.85 -11.70
CA PHE A 115 -5.17 -3.68 -12.32
C PHE A 115 -4.64 -3.45 -13.75
N ALA A 116 -3.33 -3.56 -13.96
CA ALA A 116 -2.73 -3.34 -15.26
C ALA A 116 -3.26 -4.32 -16.32
N PHE A 117 -3.43 -5.59 -15.95
CA PHE A 117 -4.03 -6.60 -16.84
C PHE A 117 -5.50 -6.30 -17.16
N MET A 118 -6.27 -5.85 -16.17
CA MET A 118 -7.68 -5.47 -16.36
C MET A 118 -7.80 -4.24 -17.29
N MET A 119 -7.06 -3.17 -17.04
CA MET A 119 -7.04 -1.97 -17.89
C MET A 119 -6.64 -2.30 -19.32
N ALA A 120 -5.55 -3.05 -19.50
CA ALA A 120 -5.07 -3.43 -20.81
C ALA A 120 -6.07 -4.26 -21.60
N MET A 121 -6.75 -5.19 -20.92
CA MET A 121 -7.79 -6.01 -21.53
C MET A 121 -9.04 -5.20 -21.88
N ALA A 122 -9.46 -4.27 -21.03
CA ALA A 122 -10.58 -3.38 -21.30
C ALA A 122 -10.32 -2.52 -22.55
N MET A 123 -9.11 -1.96 -22.66
CA MET A 123 -8.72 -1.21 -23.86
C MET A 123 -8.66 -2.08 -25.11
N TYR A 124 -8.11 -3.29 -25.00
CA TYR A 124 -8.03 -4.24 -26.12
C TYR A 124 -9.41 -4.71 -26.60
N MET A 125 -10.38 -4.79 -25.70
CA MET A 125 -11.79 -5.08 -25.99
C MET A 125 -12.58 -3.85 -26.45
N GLU A 126 -11.91 -2.70 -26.57
CA GLU A 126 -12.46 -1.43 -27.08
C GLU A 126 -13.67 -0.89 -26.29
N PHE A 127 -13.71 -1.12 -24.98
CA PHE A 127 -14.69 -0.47 -24.10
C PHE A 127 -14.63 1.06 -24.28
N LYS A 128 -15.79 1.71 -24.22
CA LYS A 128 -15.93 3.16 -24.39
C LYS A 128 -15.78 3.90 -23.06
N THR A 129 -16.19 3.26 -21.97
CA THR A 129 -16.06 3.79 -20.61
C THR A 129 -15.44 2.76 -19.69
N ILE A 130 -14.44 3.16 -18.90
CA ILE A 130 -13.84 2.34 -17.85
C ILE A 130 -13.97 3.07 -16.51
N GLY A 131 -14.78 2.51 -15.61
CA GLY A 131 -14.91 2.95 -14.23
C GLY A 131 -13.91 2.23 -13.32
N ILE A 132 -13.22 2.98 -12.45
CA ILE A 132 -12.14 2.47 -11.60
C ILE A 132 -12.53 2.62 -10.12
N TYR A 133 -12.72 1.51 -9.43
CA TYR A 133 -13.15 1.48 -8.03
C TYR A 133 -12.25 0.56 -7.20
N GLY A 134 -11.90 0.96 -5.98
CA GLY A 134 -11.08 0.15 -5.07
C GLY A 134 -9.59 0.05 -5.44
N PHE A 135 -9.09 0.94 -6.30
CA PHE A 135 -7.68 0.98 -6.71
C PHE A 135 -7.06 2.35 -6.40
N ASP A 136 -6.73 2.63 -5.14
CA ASP A 136 -6.20 3.96 -4.78
C ASP A 136 -4.69 4.08 -4.92
N MET A 137 -3.97 2.95 -4.87
CA MET A 137 -2.51 2.85 -5.04
C MET A 137 -1.70 3.88 -4.24
N ALA A 138 -2.13 4.11 -2.99
CA ALA A 138 -1.74 5.29 -2.24
C ALA A 138 -0.57 5.12 -1.27
N ASN A 139 -0.11 3.88 -1.03
CA ASN A 139 0.92 3.62 -0.01
C ASN A 139 2.31 3.48 -0.66
N ASP A 140 3.28 4.20 -0.11
CA ASP A 140 4.67 4.33 -0.62
C ASP A 140 5.54 3.07 -0.52
N THR A 141 5.08 2.01 0.15
CA THR A 141 5.87 0.79 0.34
C THR A 141 5.77 -0.17 -0.86
N GLU A 142 4.57 -0.70 -1.14
CA GLU A 142 4.32 -1.69 -2.18
C GLU A 142 3.66 -1.10 -3.45
N TYR A 143 2.89 -0.01 -3.30
CA TYR A 143 2.07 0.55 -4.37
C TYR A 143 2.69 1.74 -5.10
N GLY A 144 3.73 2.37 -4.55
CA GLY A 144 4.49 3.43 -5.23
C GLY A 144 5.10 2.98 -6.58
N ARG A 145 5.38 1.68 -6.73
CA ARG A 145 5.84 1.11 -8.02
C ARG A 145 4.70 0.81 -8.99
N GLN A 146 3.50 0.52 -8.49
CA GLN A 146 2.35 0.14 -9.33
C GLN A 146 1.63 1.38 -9.87
N ARG A 147 1.61 2.47 -9.10
CA ARG A 147 0.92 3.73 -9.46
C ARG A 147 1.40 4.33 -10.79
N PRO A 148 2.71 4.45 -11.08
CA PRO A 148 3.18 4.94 -12.38
C PRO A 148 2.69 4.11 -13.58
N ASN A 149 2.61 2.78 -13.43
CA ASN A 149 2.07 1.91 -14.47
C ASN A 149 0.55 2.10 -14.64
N ALA A 150 -0.17 2.28 -13.53
CA ALA A 150 -1.61 2.53 -13.56
C ALA A 150 -1.94 3.87 -14.22
N GLU A 151 -1.29 4.96 -13.80
CA GLU A 151 -1.51 6.30 -14.37
C GLU A 151 -1.11 6.37 -15.84
N TRP A 152 -0.04 5.66 -16.24
CA TRP A 152 0.31 5.52 -17.66
C TRP A 152 -0.78 4.80 -18.46
N LEU A 153 -1.33 3.70 -17.96
CA LEU A 153 -2.43 2.97 -18.64
C LEU A 153 -3.71 3.81 -18.73
N ILE A 154 -4.00 4.59 -17.69
CA ILE A 154 -5.15 5.49 -17.67
C ILE A 154 -4.99 6.59 -18.73
N GLY A 155 -3.86 7.31 -18.73
CA GLY A 155 -3.59 8.33 -19.74
C GLY A 155 -3.52 7.75 -21.16
N PHE A 156 -3.01 6.52 -21.32
CA PHE A 156 -3.01 5.81 -22.61
C PHE A 156 -4.43 5.46 -23.08
N ALA A 157 -5.34 5.11 -22.17
CA ALA A 157 -6.74 4.87 -22.49
C ALA A 157 -7.45 6.16 -22.92
N GLU A 158 -7.28 7.25 -22.16
CA GLU A 158 -7.85 8.56 -22.47
C GLU A 158 -7.37 9.09 -23.82
N GLY A 159 -6.07 8.97 -24.10
CA GLY A 159 -5.48 9.34 -25.39
C GLY A 159 -6.03 8.55 -26.59
N ARG A 160 -6.74 7.45 -26.34
CA ARG A 160 -7.44 6.64 -27.36
C ARG A 160 -8.95 6.89 -27.39
N GLY A 161 -9.43 7.91 -26.69
CA GLY A 161 -10.83 8.31 -26.64
C GLY A 161 -11.70 7.43 -25.73
N ILE A 162 -11.10 6.67 -24.81
CA ILE A 162 -11.84 5.90 -23.80
C ILE A 162 -12.11 6.84 -22.62
N LYS A 163 -13.38 6.96 -22.23
CA LYS A 163 -13.77 7.74 -21.04
C LYS A 163 -13.34 7.00 -19.78
N ILE A 164 -12.58 7.65 -18.91
CA ILE A 164 -12.19 7.10 -17.62
C ILE A 164 -13.04 7.74 -16.53
N GLU A 165 -13.65 6.91 -15.69
CA GLU A 165 -14.43 7.35 -14.53
C GLU A 165 -13.72 6.91 -13.26
N VAL A 166 -13.28 7.88 -12.47
CA VAL A 166 -12.65 7.64 -11.17
C VAL A 166 -13.43 8.42 -10.13
N PRO A 167 -13.80 7.81 -8.99
CA PRO A 167 -14.46 8.53 -7.91
C PRO A 167 -13.66 9.76 -7.46
N PRO A 168 -14.30 10.92 -7.20
CA PRO A 168 -13.60 12.14 -6.81
C PRO A 168 -12.73 12.01 -5.57
N ILE A 169 -12.99 11.05 -4.68
CA ILE A 169 -12.18 10.79 -3.48
C ILE A 169 -10.94 9.92 -3.75
N SER A 170 -10.83 9.31 -4.94
CA SER A 170 -9.66 8.51 -5.33
C SER A 170 -8.38 9.32 -5.30
N ARG A 171 -7.25 8.67 -5.02
CA ARG A 171 -5.91 9.27 -5.09
C ARG A 171 -5.23 9.13 -6.45
N LEU A 172 -5.80 8.33 -7.36
CA LEU A 172 -5.27 8.21 -8.73
C LEU A 172 -5.45 9.51 -9.52
N MET A 173 -4.48 9.82 -10.38
CA MET A 173 -4.48 11.01 -11.26
C MET A 173 -4.56 12.34 -10.51
N LYS A 174 -4.11 12.36 -9.25
CA LYS A 174 -4.01 13.56 -8.43
C LYS A 174 -2.58 13.82 -8.04
N GLY A 175 -2.21 15.09 -7.98
CA GLY A 175 -0.90 15.53 -7.52
C GLY A 175 -0.87 17.04 -7.36
N MET A 176 0.19 17.52 -6.73
CA MET A 176 0.44 18.96 -6.63
C MET A 176 0.77 19.53 -8.00
N VAL A 177 0.17 20.67 -8.32
CA VAL A 177 0.50 21.43 -9.52
C VAL A 177 1.82 22.12 -9.27
N TYR A 178 2.85 21.66 -9.97
CA TYR A 178 4.19 22.24 -9.89
C TYR A 178 4.13 23.76 -10.14
N CYS A 179 4.90 24.51 -9.35
CA CYS A 179 4.92 25.99 -9.28
C CYS A 179 3.70 26.67 -8.62
N TYR A 180 2.48 26.17 -8.81
CA TYR A 180 1.27 26.83 -8.28
C TYR A 180 0.99 26.46 -6.82
N ASP A 181 1.23 25.20 -6.47
CA ASP A 181 1.08 24.71 -5.10
C ASP A 181 2.38 24.95 -4.27
N SER A 182 3.34 25.73 -4.79
CA SER A 182 4.75 25.77 -4.35
C SER A 182 5.03 26.28 -2.93
N ILE A 183 4.08 26.96 -2.28
CA ILE A 183 4.21 27.33 -0.86
C ILE A 183 4.34 26.05 0.00
N MET A 184 3.78 24.95 -0.48
CA MET A 184 3.82 23.64 0.15
C MET A 184 5.20 22.95 0.02
N THR A 185 5.85 23.06 -1.15
CA THR A 185 7.13 22.37 -1.40
C THR A 185 8.22 22.79 -0.40
N GLY A 186 8.27 24.07 -0.04
CA GLY A 186 9.19 24.56 0.99
C GLY A 186 8.91 23.96 2.38
N PHE A 187 7.64 23.77 2.74
CA PHE A 187 7.26 23.18 4.02
C PHE A 187 7.60 21.68 4.07
N ARG A 188 7.26 20.92 3.02
CA ARG A 188 7.63 19.49 2.96
C ARG A 188 9.14 19.29 3.07
N GLN A 189 9.92 20.11 2.37
CA GLN A 189 11.37 20.08 2.43
C GLN A 189 11.90 20.39 3.85
N GLN A 190 11.29 21.35 4.56
CA GLN A 190 11.60 21.61 5.97
C GLN A 190 11.27 20.42 6.88
N LEU A 191 10.16 19.73 6.64
CA LEU A 191 9.81 18.50 7.37
C LEU A 191 10.83 17.39 7.10
N GLU A 192 11.32 17.22 5.86
CA GLU A 192 12.38 16.25 5.54
C GLU A 192 13.71 16.58 6.24
N PHE A 193 14.12 17.85 6.24
CA PHE A 193 15.31 18.28 6.97
C PHE A 193 15.17 18.02 8.47
N ARG A 194 13.98 18.29 9.05
CA ARG A 194 13.69 17.99 10.44
C ARG A 194 13.71 16.49 10.72
N GLN A 195 13.18 15.66 9.83
CA GLN A 195 13.20 14.20 9.95
C GLN A 195 14.62 13.65 9.98
N LYS A 196 15.49 14.13 9.07
CA LYS A 196 16.92 13.77 9.05
C LYS A 196 17.62 14.21 10.33
N GLY A 197 17.34 15.43 10.81
CA GLY A 197 17.90 15.93 12.07
C GLY A 197 17.49 15.10 13.29
N LEU A 198 16.20 14.73 13.39
CA LEU A 198 15.70 13.90 14.47
C LEU A 198 16.26 12.48 14.43
N ALA A 199 16.44 11.89 13.24
CA ALA A 199 17.07 10.59 13.08
C ALA A 199 18.52 10.60 13.58
N ALA A 200 19.31 11.61 13.21
CA ALA A 200 20.68 11.77 13.71
C ALA A 200 20.71 11.95 15.24
N ASN A 201 19.81 12.76 15.79
CA ASN A 201 19.69 12.95 17.25
C ASN A 201 19.29 11.66 17.97
N MET A 202 18.45 10.83 17.34
CA MET A 202 18.03 9.53 17.89
C MET A 202 19.23 8.59 17.98
N ASP A 203 20.02 8.47 16.91
CA ASP A 203 21.21 7.62 16.88
C ASP A 203 22.23 8.04 17.95
N GLU A 204 22.48 9.34 18.09
CA GLU A 204 23.37 9.87 19.14
C GLU A 204 22.83 9.58 20.55
N SER A 205 21.53 9.79 20.77
CA SER A 205 20.89 9.59 22.08
C SER A 205 20.85 8.11 22.48
N LEU A 206 20.60 7.21 21.52
CA LEU A 206 20.66 5.77 21.72
C LEU A 206 22.09 5.32 22.08
N GLY A 207 23.10 5.88 21.41
CA GLY A 207 24.51 5.64 21.74
C GLY A 207 24.82 5.95 23.20
N LYS A 208 24.49 7.18 23.66
CA LYS A 208 24.69 7.61 25.05
C LYS A 208 23.90 6.76 26.05
N PHE A 209 22.65 6.41 25.72
CA PHE A 209 21.82 5.56 26.56
C PHE A 209 22.40 4.16 26.72
N HIS A 210 22.84 3.53 25.63
CA HIS A 210 23.42 2.18 25.65
C HIS A 210 24.72 2.16 26.46
N GLU A 211 25.55 3.19 26.33
CA GLU A 211 26.78 3.33 27.09
C GLU A 211 26.52 3.48 28.60
N ALA A 212 25.61 4.38 28.99
CA ALA A 212 25.25 4.59 30.39
C ALA A 212 24.58 3.35 31.01
N LYS A 213 23.69 2.69 30.25
CA LYS A 213 23.02 1.46 30.67
C LYS A 213 24.03 0.31 30.84
N GLY A 214 24.97 0.15 29.91
CA GLY A 214 26.03 -0.85 30.00
C GLY A 214 26.92 -0.65 31.23
N ARG A 215 27.28 0.60 31.54
CA ARG A 215 28.01 0.95 32.77
C ARG A 215 27.22 0.59 34.03
N ALA A 216 25.93 0.93 34.08
CA ALA A 216 25.07 0.60 35.22
C ALA A 216 24.91 -0.92 35.40
N GLU A 217 24.72 -1.68 34.32
CA GLU A 217 24.60 -3.14 34.37
C GLU A 217 25.90 -3.81 34.83
N LEU A 218 27.06 -3.32 34.39
CA LEU A 218 28.36 -3.80 34.85
C LEU A 218 28.52 -3.59 36.37
N LEU A 219 28.26 -2.39 36.87
CA LEU A 219 28.37 -2.07 38.30
C LEU A 219 27.40 -2.90 39.14
N LYS A 220 26.17 -3.10 38.67
CA LYS A 220 25.17 -3.96 39.30
C LYS A 220 25.61 -5.43 39.35
N ASN A 221 26.22 -5.95 38.28
CA ASN A 221 26.74 -7.31 38.24
C ASN A 221 27.93 -7.48 39.18
N LEU A 222 28.87 -6.52 39.19
CA LEU A 222 29.99 -6.51 40.14
C LEU A 222 29.48 -6.46 41.59
N GLN A 223 28.49 -5.63 41.90
CA GLN A 223 27.89 -5.60 43.23
C GLN A 223 27.36 -6.97 43.64
N LYS A 224 26.63 -7.66 42.76
CA LYS A 224 26.10 -9.02 43.03
C LYS A 224 27.20 -10.07 43.22
N GLU A 225 28.24 -10.05 42.39
CA GLU A 225 29.35 -11.01 42.49
C GLU A 225 30.17 -10.82 43.78
N TYR A 226 30.43 -9.56 44.16
CA TYR A 226 31.23 -9.24 45.34
C TYR A 226 30.42 -9.20 46.65
N GLN A 227 29.09 -9.27 46.58
CA GLN A 227 28.19 -9.33 47.76
C GLN A 227 28.51 -10.51 48.70
N PHE A 228 29.12 -11.56 48.16
CA PHE A 228 29.48 -12.78 48.90
C PHE A 228 30.93 -12.82 49.42
N LEU A 229 31.78 -11.85 49.05
CA LEU A 229 33.23 -11.94 49.28
C LEU A 229 33.76 -11.01 50.39
N VAL A 230 33.20 -9.82 50.62
CA VAL A 230 33.70 -8.89 51.66
C VAL A 230 32.61 -7.91 52.13
N GLY A 231 32.24 -7.96 53.42
CA GLY A 231 31.18 -7.13 54.02
C GLY A 231 31.40 -5.60 53.95
N ASP A 232 32.66 -5.13 53.90
CA ASP A 232 33.00 -3.70 54.04
C ASP A 232 33.27 -2.95 52.71
N LYS A 233 33.28 -3.63 51.55
CA LYS A 233 33.56 -3.00 50.22
C LYS A 233 32.32 -2.81 49.32
N ILE A 234 31.12 -3.05 49.84
CA ILE A 234 29.85 -2.90 49.09
C ILE A 234 29.43 -1.43 48.95
N ALA A 235 29.72 -0.58 49.95
CA ALA A 235 29.35 0.83 49.92
C ALA A 235 29.97 1.63 48.74
N PRO A 236 31.28 1.50 48.43
CA PRO A 236 31.90 2.21 47.31
C PRO A 236 31.34 1.85 45.92
N ILE A 237 30.91 0.60 45.70
CA ILE A 237 30.32 0.19 44.41
C ILE A 237 28.92 0.79 44.26
N LYS A 238 28.14 0.79 45.35
CA LYS A 238 26.79 1.36 45.35
C LYS A 238 26.81 2.88 45.12
N GLU A 239 27.80 3.58 45.68
CA GLU A 239 28.04 5.01 45.42
C GLU A 239 28.34 5.34 43.95
N LEU A 240 28.84 4.37 43.18
CA LEU A 240 29.09 4.49 41.74
C LEU A 240 27.90 4.02 40.88
N GLU A 241 27.15 3.03 41.35
CA GLU A 241 25.99 2.46 40.65
C GLU A 241 24.83 3.45 40.58
N ASP A 242 24.51 4.13 41.68
CA ASP A 242 23.37 5.05 41.76
C ASP A 242 23.46 6.21 40.75
N PRO A 243 24.62 6.92 40.61
CA PRO A 243 24.82 7.91 39.55
C PRO A 243 24.69 7.33 38.14
N ALA A 244 25.26 6.14 37.88
CA ALA A 244 25.20 5.50 36.56
C ALA A 244 23.77 5.09 36.17
N MET A 245 22.99 4.56 37.11
CA MET A 245 21.56 4.28 36.89
C MET A 245 20.76 5.55 36.65
N ARG A 246 21.07 6.64 37.38
CA ARG A 246 20.40 7.95 37.18
C ARG A 246 20.73 8.54 35.82
N GLU A 247 21.98 8.43 35.37
CA GLU A 247 22.41 8.83 34.03
C GLU A 247 21.68 8.03 32.96
N ALA A 248 21.66 6.69 33.07
CA ALA A 248 20.95 5.82 32.13
C ALA A 248 19.45 6.16 32.05
N LYS A 249 18.80 6.41 33.19
CA LYS A 249 17.39 6.83 33.23
C LYS A 249 17.18 8.19 32.56
N THR A 250 18.10 9.13 32.75
CA THR A 250 18.04 10.46 32.12
C THR A 250 18.21 10.35 30.60
N GLN A 251 19.19 9.59 30.12
CA GLN A 251 19.38 9.36 28.68
C GLN A 251 18.20 8.61 28.05
N GLY A 252 17.62 7.63 28.76
CA GLY A 252 16.41 6.94 28.31
C GLY A 252 15.20 7.86 28.16
N ALA A 253 15.06 8.88 29.03
CA ALA A 253 14.02 9.90 28.87
C ALA A 253 14.23 10.73 27.60
N VAL A 254 15.48 11.10 27.27
CA VAL A 254 15.81 11.83 26.04
C VAL A 254 15.47 11.01 24.80
N VAL A 255 15.83 9.72 24.76
CA VAL A 255 15.47 8.80 23.67
C VAL A 255 13.96 8.77 23.45
N ASN A 256 13.18 8.65 24.53
CA ASN A 256 11.71 8.64 24.45
C ASN A 256 11.16 9.97 23.90
N THR A 257 11.72 11.11 24.30
CA THR A 257 11.32 12.43 23.78
C THR A 257 11.61 12.55 22.28
N VAL A 258 12.80 12.15 21.83
CA VAL A 258 13.15 12.18 20.40
C VAL A 258 12.25 11.22 19.61
N ASN A 259 11.94 10.04 20.15
CA ASN A 259 11.01 9.10 19.52
C ASN A 259 9.61 9.70 19.35
N GLY A 260 9.08 10.35 20.39
CA GLY A 260 7.79 11.03 20.33
C GLY A 260 7.75 12.11 19.24
N ALA A 261 8.82 12.90 19.14
CA ALA A 261 8.93 13.92 18.09
C ALA A 261 8.99 13.34 16.66
N ILE A 262 9.62 12.16 16.49
CA ILE A 262 9.64 11.45 15.20
C ILE A 262 8.23 10.96 14.83
N GLN A 263 7.50 10.38 15.79
CA GLN A 263 6.13 9.90 15.57
C GLN A 263 5.17 11.04 15.22
N GLU A 264 5.26 12.15 15.95
CA GLU A 264 4.48 13.36 15.66
C GLU A 264 4.81 13.92 14.27
N LEU A 265 6.08 13.98 13.90
CA LEU A 265 6.49 14.44 12.58
C LEU A 265 5.97 13.54 11.46
N ALA A 266 6.00 12.21 11.65
CA ALA A 266 5.42 11.25 10.71
C ALA A 266 3.91 11.50 10.53
N TYR A 267 3.18 11.72 11.63
CA TYR A 267 1.77 12.06 11.59
C TYR A 267 1.51 13.39 10.86
N ILE A 268 2.35 14.41 11.07
CA ILE A 268 2.24 15.70 10.36
C ILE A 268 2.49 15.52 8.86
N ILE A 269 3.50 14.75 8.46
CA ILE A 269 3.79 14.46 7.05
C ILE A 269 2.62 13.73 6.40
N ASP A 270 2.11 12.67 7.03
CA ASP A 270 0.98 11.88 6.51
C ASP A 270 -0.27 12.75 6.32
N ASN A 271 -0.59 13.61 7.30
CA ASN A 271 -1.71 14.54 7.21
C ASN A 271 -1.47 15.66 6.19
N TYR A 272 -0.24 16.13 6.08
CA TYR A 272 0.12 17.17 5.12
C TYR A 272 -0.08 16.69 3.68
N ASP A 273 0.39 15.47 3.40
CA ASP A 273 0.23 14.81 2.11
C ASP A 273 -1.26 14.49 1.86
N PHE A 274 -2.07 14.27 2.90
CA PHE A 274 -3.53 14.05 2.81
C PHE A 274 -4.35 15.34 2.61
N PHE A 275 -4.20 16.36 3.46
CA PHE A 275 -5.01 17.59 3.45
C PHE A 275 -4.61 18.59 2.37
N GLY A 276 -3.38 18.52 1.84
CA GLY A 276 -3.02 19.20 0.61
C GLY A 276 -3.90 18.81 -0.59
N GLU A 277 -4.61 17.67 -0.50
CA GLU A 277 -5.56 17.19 -1.49
C GLU A 277 -7.03 17.59 -1.20
N GLU A 278 -7.43 17.80 0.06
CA GLU A 278 -8.85 18.05 0.45
C GLU A 278 -9.30 19.52 0.42
N SER A 279 -8.42 20.48 0.74
CA SER A 279 -8.79 21.92 0.80
C SER A 279 -9.22 22.52 -0.56
N ARG A 280 -9.00 21.79 -1.65
CA ARG A 280 -9.41 22.17 -3.02
C ARG A 280 -10.85 21.83 -3.37
N ASN A 281 -11.51 20.90 -2.66
CA ASN A 281 -12.90 20.52 -2.96
C ASN A 281 -13.94 21.59 -2.57
N VAL A 282 -13.54 22.60 -1.79
CA VAL A 282 -14.45 23.64 -1.28
C VAL A 282 -14.39 24.94 -2.11
N GLU A 283 -13.30 25.18 -2.86
CA GLU A 283 -13.18 26.40 -3.68
C GLU A 283 -13.72 26.24 -5.10
N GLU A 284 -13.86 25.01 -5.63
CA GLU A 284 -14.46 24.77 -6.96
C GLU A 284 -16.01 24.71 -6.97
N THR A 285 -16.67 24.94 -5.83
CA THR A 285 -18.15 25.00 -5.71
C THR A 285 -18.71 26.40 -5.48
N LYS A 286 -17.96 27.47 -5.80
CA LYS A 286 -18.45 28.86 -5.80
C LYS A 286 -18.34 29.51 -7.16
#